data_AF-A0A3A0CV24-F1
#
_entry.id   AF-A0A3A0CV24-F1
#
_cell.length_a   1.000
_cell.length_b   1.000
_cell.length_c   1.000
_cell.angle_alpha   90.00
_cell.angle_beta   90.00
_cell.angle_gamma   90.00
#
_symmetry.space_group_name_H-M   'P 1'
#
loop_
_entity.id
_entity.type
_entity.pdbx_description
1 polymer ?
#
loop_
_entity_poly.entity_id
_entity_poly.type
_entity_poly.pdbx_seq_one_letter_code
_entity_poly.pdbx_strand_id
1 'polypeptide(L)'
;MNDLETLQIAAGSGVVEQGVSQSSMSRLTFCRGFWLPLTHLLRPRAMGAALVGCPAAAQTLSLLAGLAFLSLTVFGLVIFEDGLSGNGFAETLARNVRGHNRADGQAALFGAPLGFVGISLILAVLRFPGLHRNGSVWQTLARGLRSSLLLVWLAAILIVVSYFVVIAVDYELRRVVPPSHRHDAEGILALTGVSLLFWGLVWWVRQLDEGMVSRTKTDELPMVCEGCGYQLVDEQAEAVCSECGRVAADSLLPGRSRRTPDWEARPVFLNWLKSTWSNLLMPTEAYRMMPMRSGMRASGRFLIMMFLAIGVGAYGWFFTVYCMVALLRKPATPGRFDWVEALAIPMVPGCICPLVGWLWHRGIGAVVALLVAWQAPLRDGRWLLKLLNYESCFLLAHCAFNGSLLTVFILASKQFEAFMHAVTGMRGIGGVPWGVVIMLLGNLALGAVWVARYGRTVRAIRWNNF
;
A
#
# COMPACT_ATOMS: atom_id res chain seq x y z
N MET A 1 31.98 -54.82 12.39
CA MET A 1 32.21 -55.65 11.18
C MET A 1 31.84 -54.80 9.98
N ASN A 2 32.85 -54.53 9.16
CA ASN A 2 32.94 -53.68 7.96
C ASN A 2 32.93 -52.18 8.31
N ASP A 3 34.05 -51.46 8.50
CA ASP A 3 35.39 -51.47 7.89
C ASP A 3 35.37 -51.46 6.36
N LEU A 4 35.61 -50.27 5.77
CA LEU A 4 36.61 -50.03 4.72
C LEU A 4 36.57 -48.57 4.20
N GLU A 5 37.74 -47.95 4.31
CA GLU A 5 38.37 -47.05 3.32
C GLU A 5 37.98 -45.56 3.24
N THR A 6 38.61 -44.81 4.15
CA THR A 6 39.61 -43.78 3.81
C THR A 6 40.06 -43.73 2.34
N LEU A 7 39.71 -42.65 1.64
CA LEU A 7 40.43 -42.17 0.46
C LEU A 7 40.90 -40.74 0.71
N GLN A 8 42.13 -40.66 1.23
CA GLN A 8 43.01 -39.50 1.10
C GLN A 8 43.25 -39.25 -0.39
N ILE A 9 42.79 -38.12 -0.91
CA ILE A 9 43.34 -37.57 -2.15
C ILE A 9 44.28 -36.44 -1.77
N ALA A 10 45.54 -36.71 -2.12
CA ALA A 10 46.71 -35.92 -1.87
C ALA A 10 46.63 -34.51 -2.47
N ALA A 11 47.26 -33.60 -1.74
CA ALA A 11 47.66 -32.27 -2.18
C ALA A 11 48.46 -32.35 -3.49
N GLY A 12 47.84 -31.91 -4.58
CA GLY A 12 48.52 -31.49 -5.81
C GLY A 12 48.53 -29.97 -5.85
N SER A 13 49.56 -29.36 -5.24
CA SER A 13 49.91 -27.95 -5.39
C SER A 13 50.38 -27.69 -6.81
N GLY A 14 49.43 -27.59 -7.73
CA GLY A 14 49.62 -26.98 -9.05
C GLY A 14 49.17 -25.54 -8.98
N VAL A 15 50.09 -24.64 -8.61
CA VAL A 15 49.94 -23.21 -8.88
C VAL A 15 50.00 -23.05 -10.40
N VAL A 16 48.85 -23.23 -11.04
CA VAL A 16 48.62 -22.71 -12.37
C VAL A 16 48.22 -21.26 -12.15
N GLU A 17 49.23 -20.38 -12.17
CA GLU A 17 49.06 -18.98 -12.51
C GLU A 17 48.43 -18.92 -13.90
N GLN A 18 47.12 -19.12 -13.97
CA GLN A 18 46.33 -18.55 -15.03
C GLN A 18 46.44 -17.04 -14.84
N GLY A 19 47.40 -16.45 -15.56
CA GLY A 19 47.36 -15.06 -15.99
C GLY A 19 46.06 -14.84 -16.75
N VAL A 20 44.94 -14.75 -16.02
CA VAL A 20 43.72 -14.12 -16.48
C VAL A 20 44.14 -12.69 -16.73
N SER A 21 44.33 -12.39 -18.01
CA SER A 21 44.80 -11.12 -18.49
C SER A 21 43.98 -9.99 -17.85
N GLN A 22 44.66 -9.11 -17.10
CA GLN A 22 44.12 -7.83 -16.65
C GLN A 22 43.58 -6.99 -17.82
N SER A 23 43.92 -7.33 -19.07
CA SER A 23 43.39 -6.69 -20.28
C SER A 23 41.95 -7.09 -20.64
N SER A 24 41.36 -8.11 -20.00
CA SER A 24 39.94 -8.47 -20.20
C SER A 24 38.97 -7.77 -19.23
N MET A 25 39.45 -7.25 -18.09
CA MET A 25 38.63 -6.46 -17.16
C MET A 25 38.40 -5.01 -17.60
N SER A 26 39.27 -4.44 -18.45
CA SER A 26 39.17 -3.04 -18.89
C SER A 26 38.17 -2.81 -20.04
N ARG A 27 37.58 -3.87 -20.59
CA ARG A 27 36.47 -3.80 -21.58
C ARG A 27 35.12 -4.22 -21.00
N LEU A 28 34.94 -4.10 -19.68
CA LEU A 28 33.60 -3.92 -19.14
C LEU A 28 33.14 -2.53 -19.56
N THR A 29 32.49 -2.46 -20.72
CA THR A 29 31.98 -1.25 -21.35
C THR A 29 31.30 -0.35 -20.33
N PHE A 30 31.48 0.97 -20.45
CA PHE A 30 30.76 1.99 -19.67
C PHE A 30 29.28 1.62 -19.49
N CYS A 31 28.67 1.00 -20.51
CA CYS A 31 27.33 0.44 -20.40
C CYS A 31 27.17 -0.63 -19.30
N ARG A 32 28.02 -1.66 -19.21
CA ARG A 32 27.96 -2.61 -18.07
C ARG A 32 28.39 -1.95 -16.76
N GLY A 33 29.38 -1.06 -16.75
CA GLY A 33 29.83 -0.37 -15.54
C GLY A 33 28.80 0.61 -14.94
N PHE A 34 28.01 1.28 -15.79
CA PHE A 34 27.00 2.27 -15.40
C PHE A 34 25.60 1.66 -15.28
N TRP A 35 25.17 0.85 -16.27
CA TRP A 35 23.82 0.26 -16.26
C TRP A 35 23.69 -0.88 -15.27
N LEU A 36 24.74 -1.65 -14.97
CA LEU A 36 24.59 -2.76 -14.03
C LEU A 36 24.32 -2.26 -12.60
N PRO A 37 25.03 -1.25 -12.05
CA PRO A 37 24.66 -0.61 -10.80
C PRO A 37 23.31 0.08 -10.87
N LEU A 38 22.99 0.80 -11.97
CA LEU A 38 21.71 1.50 -12.11
C LEU A 38 20.54 0.51 -12.16
N THR A 39 20.61 -0.55 -12.95
CA THR A 39 19.60 -1.62 -13.00
C THR A 39 19.51 -2.38 -11.69
N HIS A 40 20.62 -2.53 -10.94
CA HIS A 40 20.61 -3.12 -9.62
C HIS A 40 19.98 -2.18 -8.56
N LEU A 41 20.12 -0.86 -8.70
CA LEU A 41 19.43 0.16 -7.89
C LEU A 41 17.96 0.31 -8.27
N LEU A 42 17.60 0.06 -9.54
CA LEU A 42 16.22 0.00 -10.00
C LEU A 42 15.49 -1.26 -9.52
N ARG A 43 16.18 -2.24 -8.91
CA ARG A 43 15.54 -3.37 -8.21
C ARG A 43 15.13 -2.92 -6.81
N PRO A 44 13.84 -2.67 -6.53
CA PRO A 44 13.39 -2.13 -5.23
C PRO A 44 13.88 -2.91 -4.01
N ARG A 45 13.95 -4.25 -4.08
CA ARG A 45 14.50 -5.07 -2.99
C ARG A 45 15.96 -4.76 -2.68
N ALA A 46 16.80 -4.63 -3.72
CA ALA A 46 18.21 -4.34 -3.55
C ALA A 46 18.42 -2.89 -3.07
N MET A 47 17.62 -1.96 -3.56
CA MET A 47 17.61 -0.58 -3.07
C MET A 47 17.27 -0.53 -1.58
N GLY A 48 16.19 -1.19 -1.15
CA GLY A 48 15.81 -1.26 0.26
C GLY A 48 16.93 -1.82 1.15
N ALA A 49 17.60 -2.87 0.67
CA ALA A 49 18.75 -3.45 1.34
C ALA A 49 19.94 -2.46 1.44
N ALA A 50 20.19 -1.65 0.41
CA ALA A 50 21.24 -0.64 0.41
C ALA A 50 20.93 0.52 1.38
N LEU A 51 19.66 0.91 1.52
CA LEU A 51 19.25 2.03 2.38
C LEU A 51 19.51 1.80 3.87
N VAL A 52 19.49 0.55 4.32
CA VAL A 52 19.80 0.21 5.72
C VAL A 52 21.23 0.61 6.11
N GLY A 53 22.18 0.53 5.16
CA GLY A 53 23.59 0.88 5.40
C GLY A 53 23.96 2.32 5.05
N CYS A 54 23.01 3.13 4.55
CA CYS A 54 23.31 4.47 4.07
C CYS A 54 23.39 5.46 5.26
N PRO A 55 24.47 6.25 5.38
CA PRO A 55 24.63 7.19 6.49
C PRO A 55 23.58 8.30 6.44
N ALA A 56 23.15 8.77 7.62
CA ALA A 56 22.09 9.78 7.74
C ALA A 56 22.40 11.07 6.95
N ALA A 57 23.66 11.50 6.91
CA ALA A 57 24.09 12.69 6.17
C ALA A 57 23.81 12.58 4.65
N ALA A 58 24.08 11.42 4.04
CA ALA A 58 23.81 11.18 2.62
C ALA A 58 22.30 11.20 2.31
N GLN A 59 21.48 10.73 3.25
CA GLN A 59 20.03 10.77 3.15
C GLN A 59 19.49 12.20 3.28
N THR A 60 20.03 12.99 4.21
CA THR A 60 19.68 14.42 4.33
C THR A 60 20.06 15.21 3.08
N LEU A 61 21.24 14.93 2.50
CA LEU A 61 21.67 15.55 1.25
C LEU A 61 20.73 15.18 0.09
N SER A 62 20.36 13.90 -0.02
CA SER A 62 19.38 13.44 -1.01
C SER A 62 18.03 14.12 -0.84
N LEU A 63 17.60 14.41 0.39
CA LEU A 63 16.37 15.14 0.66
C LEU A 63 16.45 16.60 0.21
N LEU A 64 17.54 17.30 0.52
CA LEU A 64 17.74 18.69 0.14
C LEU A 64 17.84 18.86 -1.38
N ALA A 65 18.66 18.04 -2.04
CA ALA A 65 18.73 17.97 -3.51
C ALA A 65 17.36 17.70 -4.10
N GLY A 66 16.59 16.88 -3.38
CA GLY A 66 15.27 16.51 -3.79
C GLY A 66 14.23 17.63 -3.71
N LEU A 67 14.17 18.34 -2.59
CA LEU A 67 13.29 19.50 -2.46
C LEU A 67 13.64 20.59 -3.48
N ALA A 68 14.93 20.78 -3.76
CA ALA A 68 15.38 21.72 -4.78
C ALA A 68 14.91 21.32 -6.18
N PHE A 69 15.11 20.08 -6.61
CA PHE A 69 14.68 19.62 -7.93
C PHE A 69 13.16 19.67 -8.11
N LEU A 70 12.37 19.28 -7.09
CA LEU A 70 10.91 19.33 -7.20
C LEU A 70 10.43 20.77 -7.36
N SER A 71 11.00 21.69 -6.58
CA SER A 71 10.70 23.13 -6.67
C SER A 71 11.05 23.67 -8.06
N LEU A 72 12.22 23.30 -8.60
CA LEU A 72 12.65 23.68 -9.95
C LEU A 72 11.78 23.06 -11.04
N THR A 73 11.30 21.83 -10.86
CA THR A 73 10.47 21.12 -11.85
C THR A 73 9.06 21.68 -11.89
N VAL A 74 8.45 21.92 -10.73
CA VAL A 74 7.14 22.61 -10.65
C VAL A 74 7.25 24.00 -11.26
N PHE A 75 8.30 24.74 -10.92
CA PHE A 75 8.55 26.07 -11.49
C PHE A 75 8.77 26.00 -13.02
N GLY A 76 9.54 25.01 -13.48
CA GLY A 76 9.79 24.78 -14.91
C GLY A 76 8.55 24.35 -15.67
N LEU A 77 7.68 23.52 -15.08
CA LEU A 77 6.41 23.11 -15.69
C LEU A 77 5.46 24.30 -15.87
N VAL A 78 5.36 25.16 -14.85
CA VAL A 78 4.59 26.41 -14.94
C VAL A 78 5.12 27.30 -16.07
N ILE A 79 6.45 27.48 -16.17
CA ILE A 79 7.07 28.27 -17.24
C ILE A 79 6.92 27.62 -18.62
N PHE A 80 6.96 26.29 -18.70
CA PHE A 80 6.90 25.56 -19.97
C PHE A 80 5.49 25.54 -20.57
N GLU A 81 4.44 25.43 -19.73
CA GLU A 81 3.05 25.65 -20.18
C GLU A 81 2.82 27.06 -20.73
N ASP A 82 3.45 28.07 -20.12
CA ASP A 82 3.43 29.45 -20.61
C ASP A 82 4.05 29.58 -22.02
N GLY A 83 5.07 28.78 -22.33
CA GLY A 83 5.77 28.82 -23.61
C GLY A 83 5.07 28.09 -24.76
N LEU A 84 4.34 27.00 -24.47
CA LEU A 84 3.66 26.19 -25.49
C LEU A 84 2.27 26.70 -25.87
N SER A 85 1.61 27.46 -24.99
CA SER A 85 0.30 28.02 -25.23
C SER A 85 0.36 29.32 -26.06
N GLY A 86 0.84 29.19 -27.30
CA GLY A 86 0.80 30.26 -28.29
C GLY A 86 -0.63 30.80 -28.43
N ASN A 87 -0.85 31.98 -27.84
CA ASN A 87 -2.04 32.84 -27.95
C ASN A 87 -3.31 32.36 -27.20
N GLY A 88 -3.36 32.61 -25.88
CA GLY A 88 -4.62 32.67 -25.11
C GLY A 88 -4.49 32.30 -23.64
N PHE A 89 -3.76 31.21 -23.34
CA PHE A 89 -3.56 30.76 -21.96
C PHE A 89 -2.49 31.59 -21.26
N ALA A 90 -1.37 31.94 -21.92
CA ALA A 90 -0.36 32.84 -21.35
C ALA A 90 -0.94 34.22 -20.95
N GLU A 91 -1.96 34.73 -21.64
CA GLU A 91 -2.61 36.00 -21.28
C GLU A 91 -3.65 35.84 -20.16
N THR A 92 -4.26 34.65 -20.04
CA THR A 92 -5.20 34.26 -18.98
C THR A 92 -4.47 33.88 -17.70
N LEU A 93 -3.33 33.19 -17.80
CA LEU A 93 -2.42 32.87 -16.71
C LEU A 93 -1.59 34.10 -16.33
N ALA A 94 -1.12 34.95 -17.26
CA ALA A 94 -0.55 36.25 -16.88
C ALA A 94 -1.60 37.18 -16.25
N ARG A 95 -2.88 37.13 -16.65
CA ARG A 95 -3.97 37.80 -15.90
C ARG A 95 -4.24 37.13 -14.55
N ASN A 96 -4.16 35.81 -14.45
CA ASN A 96 -4.31 35.09 -13.18
C ASN A 96 -3.06 35.18 -12.29
N VAL A 97 -1.87 35.45 -12.81
CA VAL A 97 -0.62 35.56 -12.02
C VAL A 97 -0.36 37.03 -11.68
N ARG A 98 -0.79 37.97 -12.53
CA ARG A 98 -0.83 39.40 -12.18
C ARG A 98 -2.08 39.76 -11.37
N GLY A 99 -3.15 38.98 -11.45
CA GLY A 99 -4.45 39.23 -10.81
C GLY A 99 -4.79 38.28 -9.65
N HIS A 100 -4.30 37.04 -9.64
CA HIS A 100 -4.26 36.25 -8.41
C HIS A 100 -2.99 36.61 -7.66
N ASN A 101 -3.18 36.86 -6.37
CA ASN A 101 -2.20 37.37 -5.45
C ASN A 101 -0.87 36.58 -5.51
N ARG A 102 0.26 37.24 -5.24
CA ARG A 102 1.54 36.61 -4.85
C ARG A 102 1.36 35.43 -3.88
N ALA A 103 0.25 35.42 -3.12
CA ALA A 103 -0.20 34.34 -2.27
C ALA A 103 -0.31 32.97 -2.98
N ASP A 104 -0.76 32.88 -4.24
CA ASP A 104 -0.97 31.59 -4.91
C ASP A 104 0.35 30.98 -5.40
N GLY A 105 1.27 31.82 -5.90
CA GLY A 105 2.63 31.42 -6.22
C GLY A 105 3.41 31.00 -4.97
N GLN A 106 3.23 31.71 -3.85
CA GLN A 106 3.77 31.30 -2.55
C GLN A 106 3.14 30.00 -2.04
N ALA A 107 1.83 29.83 -2.19
CA ALA A 107 1.12 28.61 -1.80
C ALA A 107 1.61 27.39 -2.60
N ALA A 108 1.92 27.54 -3.89
CA ALA A 108 2.54 26.48 -4.68
C ALA A 108 3.98 26.18 -4.23
N LEU A 109 4.80 27.22 -4.01
CA LEU A 109 6.20 27.10 -3.63
C LEU A 109 6.39 26.46 -2.24
N PHE A 110 5.53 26.80 -1.28
CA PHE A 110 5.58 26.23 0.08
C PHE A 110 4.69 24.98 0.23
N GLY A 111 3.58 24.90 -0.50
CA GLY A 111 2.63 23.80 -0.42
C GLY A 111 3.17 22.49 -0.96
N ALA A 112 3.95 22.52 -2.06
CA ALA A 112 4.54 21.29 -2.62
C ALA A 112 5.57 20.63 -1.68
N PRO A 113 6.56 21.36 -1.10
CA PRO A 113 7.45 20.82 -0.08
C PRO A 113 6.71 20.34 1.18
N LEU A 114 5.75 21.10 1.69
CA LEU A 114 4.97 20.71 2.87
C LEU A 114 4.13 19.46 2.60
N GLY A 115 3.51 19.38 1.42
CA GLY A 115 2.79 18.20 0.95
C GLY A 115 3.71 16.98 0.84
N PHE A 116 4.94 17.16 0.33
CA PHE A 116 5.93 16.10 0.22
C PHE A 116 6.33 15.54 1.60
N VAL A 117 6.63 16.43 2.55
CA VAL A 117 6.95 16.06 3.92
C VAL A 117 5.76 15.37 4.58
N GLY A 118 4.55 15.92 4.40
CA GLY A 118 3.30 15.34 4.90
C GLY A 118 3.05 13.92 4.38
N ILE A 119 3.14 13.72 3.06
CA ILE A 119 2.99 12.39 2.42
C ILE A 119 4.07 11.43 2.92
N SER A 120 5.30 11.90 3.08
CA SER A 120 6.41 11.06 3.58
C SER A 120 6.19 10.62 5.03
N LEU A 121 5.66 11.52 5.88
CA LEU A 121 5.26 11.20 7.24
C LEU A 121 4.11 10.18 7.26
N ILE A 122 3.08 10.40 6.43
CA ILE A 122 1.96 9.46 6.29
C ILE A 122 2.49 8.08 5.86
N LEU A 123 3.32 7.99 4.82
CA LEU A 123 3.90 6.73 4.35
C LEU A 123 4.77 6.08 5.42
N ALA A 124 5.53 6.85 6.20
CA ALA A 124 6.31 6.32 7.32
C ALA A 124 5.40 5.64 8.37
N VAL A 125 4.28 6.28 8.70
CA VAL A 125 3.26 5.72 9.59
C VAL A 125 2.64 4.47 8.97
N LEU A 126 2.17 4.51 7.72
CA LEU A 126 1.56 3.36 7.02
C LEU A 126 2.47 2.12 6.97
N ARG A 127 3.78 2.34 6.91
CA ARG A 127 4.80 1.28 6.85
C ARG A 127 5.27 0.80 8.22
N PHE A 128 4.91 1.49 9.30
CA PHE A 128 5.35 1.18 10.66
C PHE A 128 5.19 -0.30 11.04
N PRO A 129 4.04 -0.98 10.79
CA PRO A 129 3.90 -2.41 11.12
C PRO A 129 4.94 -3.31 10.42
N GLY A 130 5.34 -2.96 9.19
CA GLY A 130 6.35 -3.72 8.45
C GLY A 130 7.77 -3.52 8.97
N LEU A 131 8.08 -2.32 9.49
CA LEU A 131 9.42 -1.90 9.87
C LEU A 131 9.74 -2.07 11.36
N HIS A 132 8.72 -2.10 12.22
CA HIS A 132 8.90 -2.18 13.66
C HIS A 132 9.48 -3.54 14.07
N ARG A 133 10.65 -3.49 14.69
CA ARG A 133 11.33 -4.62 15.33
C ARG A 133 11.73 -4.12 16.72
N ASN A 134 11.61 -4.97 17.74
CA ASN A 134 12.03 -4.74 19.14
C ASN A 134 12.88 -3.47 19.30
N GLY A 135 12.31 -2.42 19.89
CA GLY A 135 13.03 -1.17 20.08
C GLY A 135 12.14 0.07 20.10
N SER A 136 12.81 1.22 20.04
CA SER A 136 12.16 2.52 20.10
C SER A 136 11.23 2.75 18.90
N VAL A 137 9.99 3.18 19.19
CA VAL A 137 9.02 3.65 18.19
C VAL A 137 9.63 4.74 17.31
N TRP A 138 10.38 5.68 17.92
CA TRP A 138 11.03 6.78 17.22
C TRP A 138 12.09 6.32 16.22
N GLN A 139 12.91 5.33 16.58
CA GLN A 139 13.90 4.77 15.65
C GLN A 139 13.22 4.09 14.45
N THR A 140 12.08 3.44 14.68
CA THR A 140 11.30 2.83 13.60
C THR A 140 10.68 3.89 12.69
N LEU A 141 10.07 4.92 13.26
CA LEU A 141 9.49 6.03 12.50
C LEU A 141 10.56 6.80 11.72
N ALA A 142 11.73 7.05 12.31
CA ALA A 142 12.83 7.70 11.62
C ALA A 142 13.33 6.87 10.41
N ARG A 143 13.46 5.54 10.57
CA ARG A 143 13.77 4.63 9.45
C ARG A 143 12.69 4.65 8.38
N GLY A 144 11.41 4.60 8.79
CA GLY A 144 10.26 4.72 7.90
C GLY A 144 10.30 6.02 7.10
N LEU A 145 10.46 7.16 7.78
CA LEU A 145 10.52 8.48 7.16
C LEU A 145 11.65 8.58 6.15
N ARG A 146 12.87 8.18 6.51
CA ARG A 146 14.03 8.15 5.61
C ARG A 146 13.75 7.37 4.33
N SER A 147 13.16 6.18 4.46
CA SER A 147 12.81 5.34 3.31
C SER A 147 11.62 5.87 2.51
N SER A 148 10.67 6.57 3.16
CA SER A 148 9.51 7.17 2.51
C SER A 148 9.91 8.41 1.71
N LEU A 149 10.84 9.23 2.20
CA LEU A 149 11.33 10.39 1.48
C LEU A 149 11.91 10.01 0.12
N LEU A 150 12.71 8.94 0.06
CA LEU A 150 13.26 8.42 -1.21
C LEU A 150 12.19 7.87 -2.14
N LEU A 151 11.16 7.25 -1.57
CA LEU A 151 10.05 6.70 -2.32
C LEU A 151 9.19 7.80 -2.95
N VAL A 152 8.83 8.84 -2.19
CA VAL A 152 8.09 9.99 -2.73
C VAL A 152 8.92 10.68 -3.80
N TRP A 153 10.25 10.64 -3.67
CA TRP A 153 11.18 11.10 -4.70
C TRP A 153 11.06 10.32 -6.01
N LEU A 154 11.14 9.00 -5.93
CA LEU A 154 10.97 8.12 -7.09
C LEU A 154 9.57 8.28 -7.71
N ALA A 155 8.54 8.43 -6.87
CA ALA A 155 7.18 8.71 -7.33
C ALA A 155 7.08 10.05 -8.07
N ALA A 156 7.71 11.11 -7.56
CA ALA A 156 7.74 12.41 -8.21
C ALA A 156 8.43 12.34 -9.58
N ILE A 157 9.58 11.67 -9.69
CA ILE A 157 10.24 11.44 -10.99
C ILE A 157 9.32 10.68 -11.93
N LEU A 158 8.66 9.62 -11.47
CA LEU A 158 7.73 8.84 -12.29
C LEU A 158 6.53 9.67 -12.76
N ILE A 159 6.00 10.55 -11.91
CA ILE A 159 4.93 11.49 -12.28
C ILE A 159 5.40 12.44 -13.37
N VAL A 160 6.59 13.03 -13.22
CA VAL A 160 7.17 13.94 -14.21
C VAL A 160 7.40 13.23 -15.55
N VAL A 161 8.02 12.04 -15.53
CA VAL A 161 8.22 11.23 -16.73
C VAL A 161 6.88 10.85 -17.37
N SER A 162 5.91 10.41 -16.57
CA SER A 162 4.57 10.10 -17.06
C SER A 162 3.88 11.32 -17.68
N TYR A 163 4.06 12.50 -17.10
CA TYR A 163 3.49 13.73 -17.62
C TYR A 163 4.03 14.03 -19.03
N PHE A 164 5.34 13.92 -19.24
CA PHE A 164 5.94 14.06 -20.57
C PHE A 164 5.45 13.00 -21.56
N VAL A 165 5.28 11.75 -21.11
CA VAL A 165 4.71 10.68 -21.95
C VAL A 165 3.27 11.01 -22.33
N VAL A 166 2.46 11.50 -21.40
CA VAL A 166 1.06 11.90 -21.67
C VAL A 166 1.03 13.05 -22.66
N ILE A 167 1.88 14.08 -22.53
CA ILE A 167 1.98 15.17 -23.51
C ILE A 167 2.35 14.64 -24.90
N ALA A 168 3.34 13.74 -24.98
CA ALA A 168 3.77 13.18 -26.25
C ALA A 168 2.66 12.33 -26.91
N VAL A 169 1.95 11.53 -26.12
CA VAL A 169 0.83 10.72 -26.59
C VAL A 169 -0.36 11.60 -26.97
N ASP A 170 -0.68 12.64 -26.20
CA ASP A 170 -1.71 13.64 -26.55
C ASP A 170 -1.36 14.32 -27.87
N TYR A 171 -0.11 14.77 -28.05
CA TYR A 171 0.35 15.39 -29.28
C TYR A 171 0.17 14.48 -30.51
N GLU A 172 0.48 13.19 -30.40
CA GLU A 172 0.28 12.22 -31.48
C GLU A 172 -1.20 11.84 -31.68
N LEU A 173 -1.98 11.70 -30.61
CA LEU A 173 -3.44 11.54 -30.67
C LEU A 173 -4.09 12.71 -31.41
N ARG A 174 -3.61 13.93 -31.18
CA ARG A 174 -4.10 15.13 -31.87
C ARG A 174 -3.82 15.10 -33.37
N ARG A 175 -2.76 14.42 -33.80
CA ARG A 175 -2.40 14.25 -35.22
C ARG A 175 -3.24 13.19 -35.91
N VAL A 176 -3.58 12.10 -35.22
CA VAL A 176 -4.18 10.90 -35.84
C VAL A 176 -5.69 10.80 -35.64
N VAL A 177 -6.22 11.28 -34.50
CA VAL A 177 -7.62 11.06 -34.10
C VAL A 177 -8.48 12.29 -34.42
N PRO A 178 -9.63 12.11 -35.12
CA PRO A 178 -10.58 13.18 -35.36
C PRO A 178 -11.07 13.84 -34.06
N PRO A 179 -11.34 15.15 -34.04
CA PRO A 179 -11.75 15.87 -32.82
C PRO A 179 -12.96 15.26 -32.10
N SER A 180 -13.88 14.65 -32.84
CA SER A 180 -15.13 14.07 -32.31
C SER A 180 -14.94 12.85 -31.39
N HIS A 181 -13.79 12.17 -31.44
CA HIS A 181 -13.51 10.98 -30.63
C HIS A 181 -12.38 11.20 -29.62
N ARG A 182 -11.84 12.43 -29.55
CA ARG A 182 -10.64 12.72 -28.79
C ARG A 182 -10.89 12.70 -27.27
N HIS A 183 -11.99 13.29 -26.82
CA HIS A 183 -12.32 13.37 -25.41
C HIS A 183 -12.48 12.01 -24.74
N ASP A 184 -13.06 11.03 -25.44
CA ASP A 184 -13.24 9.68 -24.90
C ASP A 184 -11.90 8.95 -24.77
N ALA A 185 -11.03 9.09 -25.77
CA ALA A 185 -9.70 8.48 -25.76
C ALA A 185 -8.78 9.08 -24.67
N GLU A 186 -8.79 10.41 -24.51
CA GLU A 186 -8.01 11.13 -23.48
C GLU A 186 -8.41 10.69 -22.07
N GLY A 187 -9.72 10.62 -21.79
CA GLY A 187 -10.24 10.23 -20.48
C GLY A 187 -9.83 8.81 -20.10
N ILE A 188 -10.00 7.85 -21.01
CA ILE A 188 -9.66 6.45 -20.78
C ILE A 188 -8.16 6.27 -20.58
N LEU A 189 -7.33 6.92 -21.41
CA LEU A 189 -5.88 6.83 -21.33
C LEU A 189 -5.35 7.41 -20.01
N ALA A 190 -5.85 8.58 -19.61
CA ALA A 190 -5.45 9.24 -18.37
C ALA A 190 -5.78 8.37 -17.14
N LEU A 191 -7.00 7.85 -17.06
CA LEU A 191 -7.44 7.03 -15.94
C LEU A 191 -6.71 5.69 -15.85
N THR A 192 -6.48 5.04 -17.00
CA THR A 192 -5.72 3.79 -17.07
C THR A 192 -4.26 4.02 -16.70
N GLY A 193 -3.64 5.08 -17.23
CA GLY A 193 -2.26 5.45 -16.93
C GLY A 193 -2.05 5.73 -15.45
N VAL A 194 -2.89 6.57 -14.83
CA VAL A 194 -2.84 6.87 -13.39
C VAL A 194 -2.97 5.59 -12.56
N SER A 195 -3.89 4.71 -12.93
CA SER A 195 -4.10 3.43 -12.23
C SER A 195 -2.87 2.53 -12.31
N LEU A 196 -2.28 2.37 -13.51
CA LEU A 196 -1.08 1.55 -13.72
C LEU A 196 0.13 2.10 -12.97
N LEU A 197 0.35 3.41 -13.01
CA LEU A 197 1.43 4.08 -12.27
C LEU A 197 1.27 3.87 -10.77
N PHE A 198 0.05 4.03 -10.27
CA PHE A 198 -0.23 3.86 -8.86
C PHE A 198 0.01 2.42 -8.40
N TRP A 199 -0.51 1.42 -9.13
CA TRP A 199 -0.29 0.01 -8.78
C TRP A 199 1.17 -0.39 -8.92
N GLY A 200 1.86 0.13 -9.94
CA GLY A 200 3.30 0.02 -10.09
C GLY A 200 4.04 0.56 -8.88
N LEU A 201 3.65 1.75 -8.40
CA LEU A 201 4.19 2.35 -7.18
C LEU A 201 3.93 1.48 -5.96
N VAL A 202 2.68 1.04 -5.70
CA VAL A 202 2.35 0.16 -4.56
C VAL A 202 3.17 -1.14 -4.57
N TRP A 203 3.28 -1.77 -5.74
CA TRP A 203 4.12 -2.95 -5.91
C TRP A 203 5.58 -2.64 -5.58
N TRP A 204 6.10 -1.51 -6.07
CA TRP A 204 7.47 -1.07 -5.84
C TRP A 204 7.74 -0.78 -4.35
N VAL A 205 6.82 -0.09 -3.65
CA VAL A 205 6.86 0.14 -2.19
C VAL A 205 6.98 -1.17 -1.44
N ARG A 206 6.13 -2.13 -1.78
CA ARG A 206 6.13 -3.44 -1.13
C ARG A 206 7.47 -4.16 -1.32
N GLN A 207 8.03 -4.12 -2.53
CA GLN A 207 9.34 -4.72 -2.79
C GLN A 207 10.46 -4.01 -2.03
N LEU A 208 10.39 -2.68 -1.90
CA LEU A 208 11.33 -1.88 -1.11
C LEU A 208 11.28 -2.28 0.36
N ASP A 209 10.08 -2.42 0.92
CA ASP A 209 9.85 -2.88 2.29
C ASP A 209 10.41 -4.28 2.53
N GLU A 210 10.13 -5.23 1.64
CA GLU A 210 10.68 -6.59 1.70
C GLU A 210 12.22 -6.57 1.72
N GLY A 211 12.84 -5.69 0.92
CA GLY A 211 14.28 -5.48 0.89
C GLY A 211 14.86 -4.98 2.22
N MET A 212 14.26 -3.93 2.79
CA MET A 212 14.69 -3.38 4.09
C MET A 212 14.53 -4.39 5.23
N VAL A 213 13.41 -5.11 5.25
CA VAL A 213 13.14 -6.13 6.26
C VAL A 213 14.14 -7.27 6.20
N SER A 214 14.54 -7.70 4.99
CA SER A 214 15.46 -8.84 4.81
C SER A 214 16.83 -8.64 5.47
N ARG A 215 17.28 -7.39 5.63
CA ARG A 215 18.57 -7.04 6.25
C ARG A 215 18.48 -6.71 7.74
N THR A 216 17.28 -6.55 8.28
CA THR A 216 17.13 -6.32 9.71
C THR A 216 17.32 -7.67 10.40
N LYS A 217 18.49 -7.91 11.01
CA LYS A 217 18.76 -9.16 11.74
C LYS A 217 17.60 -9.39 12.70
N THR A 218 16.97 -10.55 12.56
CA THR A 218 15.89 -10.95 13.45
C THR A 218 16.57 -11.71 14.58
N ASP A 219 16.73 -11.06 15.74
CA ASP A 219 17.06 -11.84 16.92
C ASP A 219 15.87 -12.77 17.18
N GLU A 220 16.16 -14.05 17.40
CA GLU A 220 15.12 -15.00 17.77
C GLU A 220 14.48 -14.52 19.08
N LEU A 221 13.19 -14.21 19.00
CA LEU A 221 12.46 -13.74 20.17
C LEU A 221 12.37 -14.87 21.18
N PRO A 222 12.75 -14.65 22.45
CA PRO A 222 12.65 -15.69 23.45
C PRO A 222 11.18 -16.11 23.62
N MET A 223 10.95 -17.39 23.86
CA MET A 223 9.61 -17.90 24.12
C MET A 223 9.07 -17.29 25.42
N VAL A 224 7.76 -17.00 25.47
CA VAL A 224 7.09 -16.43 26.65
C VAL A 224 5.82 -17.20 27.00
N CYS A 225 5.37 -17.18 28.23
CA CYS A 225 4.07 -17.71 28.59
C CYS A 225 2.98 -16.89 27.88
N GLU A 226 2.13 -17.54 27.09
CA GLU A 226 1.09 -16.81 26.34
C GLU A 226 -0.01 -16.22 27.24
N GLY A 227 -0.04 -16.60 28.53
CA GLY A 227 -0.94 -16.04 29.54
C GLY A 227 -0.43 -14.70 30.09
N CYS A 228 0.75 -14.71 30.73
CA CYS A 228 1.27 -13.55 31.46
C CYS A 228 2.43 -12.82 30.75
N GLY A 229 3.04 -13.42 29.72
CA GLY A 229 4.21 -12.86 29.03
C GLY A 229 5.57 -13.15 29.68
N TYR A 230 5.61 -13.96 30.75
CA TYR A 230 6.85 -14.37 31.42
C TYR A 230 7.76 -15.16 30.47
N GLN A 231 9.06 -14.87 30.45
CA GLN A 231 10.00 -15.56 29.57
C GLN A 231 10.15 -17.03 29.99
N LEU A 232 9.95 -17.95 29.05
CA LEU A 232 10.11 -19.39 29.27
C LEU A 232 11.49 -19.83 28.77
N VAL A 233 12.15 -20.69 29.53
CA VAL A 233 13.41 -21.34 29.16
C VAL A 233 13.08 -22.70 28.53
N ASP A 234 13.73 -23.07 27.42
CA ASP A 234 13.38 -24.28 26.64
C ASP A 234 13.42 -25.58 27.44
N GLU A 235 14.22 -25.64 28.51
CA GLU A 235 14.35 -26.80 29.41
C GLU A 235 13.09 -27.06 30.28
N GLN A 236 12.10 -26.16 30.26
CA GLN A 236 10.90 -26.22 31.11
C GLN A 236 9.62 -26.59 30.36
N ALA A 237 9.71 -27.32 29.25
CA ALA A 237 8.53 -27.64 28.41
C ALA A 237 7.35 -28.28 29.18
N GLU A 238 7.63 -29.09 30.21
CA GLU A 238 6.60 -29.72 31.05
C GLU A 238 6.25 -28.94 32.33
N ALA A 239 7.00 -27.88 32.64
CA ALA A 239 6.80 -27.12 33.86
C ALA A 239 5.59 -26.19 33.75
N VAL A 240 5.11 -25.76 34.91
CA VAL A 240 4.09 -24.74 35.03
C VAL A 240 4.76 -23.36 35.08
N CYS A 241 4.19 -22.36 34.41
CA CYS A 241 4.67 -20.98 34.47
C CYS A 241 4.63 -20.48 35.92
N SER A 242 5.78 -20.03 36.43
CA SER A 242 5.95 -19.56 37.80
C SER A 242 5.08 -18.35 38.15
N GLU A 243 4.72 -17.53 37.16
CA GLU A 243 3.93 -16.31 37.37
C GLU A 243 2.42 -16.56 37.38
N CYS A 244 1.91 -17.41 36.47
CA CYS A 244 0.47 -17.53 36.25
C CYS A 244 -0.10 -18.94 36.41
N GLY A 245 0.72 -19.95 36.73
CA GLY A 245 0.25 -21.31 36.94
C GLY A 245 -0.16 -22.05 35.67
N ARG A 246 0.10 -21.51 34.48
CA ARG A 246 -0.25 -22.15 33.19
C ARG A 246 0.83 -23.10 32.72
N VAL A 247 0.46 -24.28 32.22
CA VAL A 247 1.41 -25.27 31.66
C VAL A 247 2.21 -24.67 30.50
N ALA A 248 3.54 -24.72 30.57
CA ALA A 248 4.43 -24.14 29.57
C ALA A 248 4.28 -24.80 28.20
N ALA A 249 3.98 -26.10 28.15
CA ALA A 249 3.70 -26.86 26.93
C ALA A 249 2.64 -26.21 26.02
N ASP A 250 1.61 -25.56 26.60
CA ASP A 250 0.60 -24.82 25.83
C ASP A 250 1.19 -23.67 25.01
N SER A 251 2.28 -23.10 25.53
CA SER A 251 3.00 -21.96 24.96
C SER A 251 4.22 -22.40 24.15
N LEU A 252 4.78 -23.60 24.39
CA LEU A 252 6.05 -24.06 23.80
C LEU A 252 5.89 -25.09 22.68
N LEU A 253 4.78 -25.84 22.61
CA LEU A 253 4.58 -26.85 21.57
C LEU A 253 3.70 -26.34 20.41
N PRO A 254 4.27 -26.09 19.22
CA PRO A 254 3.48 -25.73 18.04
C PRO A 254 2.55 -26.88 17.65
N GLY A 255 1.27 -26.58 17.42
CA GLY A 255 0.28 -27.54 16.89
C GLY A 255 -0.67 -28.15 17.92
N ARG A 256 -0.40 -28.05 19.23
CA ARG A 256 -1.37 -28.52 20.25
C ARG A 256 -2.54 -27.55 20.43
N SER A 257 -2.26 -26.25 20.37
CA SER A 257 -3.25 -25.17 20.58
C SER A 257 -3.49 -24.31 19.34
N ARG A 258 -2.59 -24.37 18.35
CA ARG A 258 -2.59 -23.48 17.19
C ARG A 258 -2.95 -24.22 15.92
N ARG A 259 -3.84 -23.62 15.15
CA ARG A 259 -4.29 -24.11 13.85
C ARG A 259 -3.86 -23.13 12.77
N THR A 260 -3.05 -23.62 11.84
CA THR A 260 -2.73 -22.88 10.62
C THR A 260 -4.02 -22.54 9.87
N PRO A 261 -4.26 -21.27 9.50
CA PRO A 261 -5.44 -20.89 8.72
C PRO A 261 -5.52 -21.72 7.44
N ASP A 262 -6.74 -22.08 7.02
CA ASP A 262 -6.91 -23.00 5.89
C ASP A 262 -6.24 -22.45 4.60
N TRP A 263 -6.22 -21.12 4.42
CA TRP A 263 -5.50 -20.46 3.32
C TRP A 263 -3.97 -20.66 3.39
N GLU A 264 -3.37 -20.63 4.58
CA GLU A 264 -1.91 -20.82 4.72
C GLU A 264 -1.52 -22.28 4.52
N ALA A 265 -2.37 -23.19 5.00
CA ALA A 265 -2.17 -24.61 4.83
C ALA A 265 -2.26 -25.01 3.34
N ARG A 266 -3.28 -24.50 2.63
CA ARG A 266 -3.48 -24.74 1.19
C ARG A 266 -4.05 -23.49 0.51
N PRO A 267 -3.26 -22.75 -0.27
CA PRO A 267 -3.66 -21.47 -0.85
C PRO A 267 -4.53 -21.64 -2.10
N VAL A 268 -5.74 -22.18 -1.92
CA VAL A 268 -6.77 -22.33 -2.96
C VAL A 268 -7.94 -21.38 -2.68
N PHE A 269 -8.70 -21.03 -3.72
CA PHE A 269 -9.80 -20.05 -3.63
C PHE A 269 -10.83 -20.36 -2.55
N LEU A 270 -11.27 -21.62 -2.43
CA LEU A 270 -12.23 -22.04 -1.39
C LEU A 270 -11.69 -21.78 0.04
N ASN A 271 -10.39 -22.02 0.25
CA ASN A 271 -9.75 -21.78 1.55
C ASN A 271 -9.51 -20.29 1.82
N TRP A 272 -9.30 -19.49 0.78
CA TRP A 272 -9.31 -18.03 0.89
C TRP A 272 -10.68 -17.54 1.36
N LEU A 273 -11.77 -18.02 0.76
CA LEU A 273 -13.12 -17.65 1.14
C LEU A 273 -13.45 -18.08 2.57
N LYS A 274 -13.08 -19.32 2.94
CA LYS A 274 -13.27 -19.84 4.29
C LYS A 274 -12.50 -19.02 5.34
N SER A 275 -11.24 -18.68 5.06
CA SER A 275 -10.42 -17.85 5.95
C SER A 275 -10.97 -16.42 6.04
N THR A 276 -11.45 -15.87 4.92
CA THR A 276 -12.12 -14.56 4.86
C THR A 276 -13.33 -14.54 5.79
N TRP A 277 -14.21 -15.53 5.68
CA TRP A 277 -15.42 -15.59 6.49
C TRP A 277 -15.12 -15.85 7.98
N SER A 278 -14.18 -16.75 8.28
CA SER A 278 -13.74 -17.01 9.65
C SER A 278 -13.17 -15.76 10.32
N ASN A 279 -12.33 -15.00 9.62
CA ASN A 279 -11.75 -13.76 10.15
C ASN A 279 -12.82 -12.66 10.30
N LEU A 280 -13.78 -12.59 9.37
CA LEU A 280 -14.86 -11.60 9.43
C LEU A 280 -15.78 -11.84 10.63
N LEU A 281 -16.24 -13.09 10.83
CA LEU A 281 -17.21 -13.44 11.86
C LEU A 281 -16.59 -13.67 13.25
N MET A 282 -15.46 -14.35 13.31
CA MET A 282 -14.83 -14.79 14.56
C MET A 282 -13.35 -14.36 14.62
N PRO A 283 -13.04 -13.05 14.51
CA PRO A 283 -11.67 -12.57 14.43
C PRO A 283 -10.84 -13.03 15.63
N THR A 284 -11.35 -12.84 16.85
CA THR A 284 -10.59 -13.13 18.08
C THR A 284 -10.17 -14.60 18.16
N GLU A 285 -11.07 -15.54 17.84
CA GLU A 285 -10.76 -16.96 17.83
C GLU A 285 -9.80 -17.33 16.69
N ALA A 286 -10.02 -16.79 15.49
CA ALA A 286 -9.15 -17.02 14.35
C ALA A 286 -7.70 -16.59 14.63
N TYR A 287 -7.49 -15.38 15.16
CA TYR A 287 -6.15 -14.89 15.50
C TYR A 287 -5.55 -15.54 16.74
N ARG A 288 -6.38 -15.97 17.71
CA ARG A 288 -5.94 -16.78 18.85
C ARG A 288 -5.47 -18.17 18.44
N MET A 289 -5.91 -18.72 17.30
CA MET A 289 -5.42 -20.01 16.84
C MET A 289 -4.29 -19.89 15.82
N MET A 290 -4.13 -18.73 15.18
CA MET A 290 -3.18 -18.54 14.09
C MET A 290 -1.73 -18.44 14.61
N PRO A 291 -0.78 -19.20 14.02
CA PRO A 291 0.66 -18.99 14.24
C PRO A 291 1.07 -17.66 13.59
N MET A 292 1.84 -16.81 14.26
CA MET A 292 2.28 -15.47 13.85
C MET A 292 3.73 -15.38 13.34
N ARG A 293 4.64 -16.28 13.74
CA ARG A 293 6.04 -16.37 13.28
C ARG A 293 6.15 -16.98 11.88
N SER A 294 5.25 -17.90 11.53
CA SER A 294 5.21 -18.55 10.22
C SER A 294 4.17 -17.91 9.27
N GLY A 295 4.13 -18.34 8.00
CA GLY A 295 3.04 -18.00 7.08
C GLY A 295 3.01 -16.57 6.52
N MET A 296 4.03 -15.73 6.76
CA MET A 296 4.06 -14.33 6.29
C MET A 296 3.88 -14.17 4.76
N ARG A 297 4.45 -15.07 3.96
CA ARG A 297 4.26 -15.05 2.50
C ARG A 297 2.82 -15.40 2.11
N ALA A 298 2.18 -16.31 2.83
CA ALA A 298 0.79 -16.71 2.58
C ALA A 298 -0.17 -15.56 2.96
N SER A 299 0.02 -14.90 4.09
CA SER A 299 -0.77 -13.72 4.46
C SER A 299 -0.60 -12.58 3.45
N GLY A 300 0.61 -12.35 2.95
CA GLY A 300 0.86 -11.36 1.89
C GLY A 300 0.15 -11.67 0.57
N ARG A 301 -0.09 -12.96 0.24
CA ARG A 301 -0.90 -13.39 -0.91
C ARG A 301 -2.40 -13.27 -0.61
N PHE A 302 -2.83 -13.54 0.62
CA PHE A 302 -4.21 -13.33 1.06
C PHE A 302 -4.65 -11.89 0.82
N LEU A 303 -3.80 -10.93 1.21
CA LEU A 303 -4.03 -9.50 0.99
C LEU A 303 -4.19 -9.15 -0.49
N ILE A 304 -3.32 -9.69 -1.36
CA ILE A 304 -3.41 -9.48 -2.82
C ILE A 304 -4.74 -10.01 -3.35
N MET A 305 -5.11 -11.24 -2.98
CA MET A 305 -6.39 -11.83 -3.37
C MET A 305 -7.58 -10.99 -2.90
N MET A 306 -7.51 -10.41 -1.70
CA MET A 306 -8.55 -9.53 -1.19
C MET A 306 -8.71 -8.26 -2.04
N PHE A 307 -7.61 -7.59 -2.40
CA PHE A 307 -7.70 -6.40 -3.25
C PHE A 307 -8.14 -6.71 -4.68
N LEU A 308 -7.72 -7.85 -5.23
CA LEU A 308 -8.23 -8.32 -6.52
C LEU A 308 -9.74 -8.55 -6.45
N ALA A 309 -10.23 -9.22 -5.40
CA ALA A 309 -11.66 -9.44 -5.20
C ALA A 309 -12.44 -8.12 -5.05
N ILE A 310 -11.91 -7.14 -4.32
CA ILE A 310 -12.51 -5.80 -4.20
C ILE A 310 -12.54 -5.10 -5.55
N GLY A 311 -11.47 -5.18 -6.35
CA GLY A 311 -11.40 -4.51 -7.65
C GLY A 311 -12.38 -5.09 -8.65
N VAL A 312 -12.41 -6.42 -8.76
CA VAL A 312 -13.36 -7.16 -9.61
C VAL A 312 -14.80 -6.92 -9.14
N GLY A 313 -15.04 -6.95 -7.83
CA GLY A 313 -16.35 -6.69 -7.24
C GLY A 313 -16.83 -5.26 -7.51
N ALA A 314 -15.98 -4.26 -7.33
CA ALA A 314 -16.30 -2.86 -7.63
C ALA A 314 -16.58 -2.67 -9.12
N TYR A 315 -15.74 -3.23 -10.00
CA TYR A 315 -15.97 -3.19 -11.45
C TYR A 315 -17.35 -3.76 -11.82
N GLY A 316 -17.65 -4.98 -11.38
CA GLY A 316 -18.94 -5.62 -11.67
C GLY A 316 -20.14 -4.85 -11.09
N TRP A 317 -19.98 -4.29 -9.89
CA TRP A 317 -21.02 -3.47 -9.26
C TRP A 317 -21.32 -2.20 -10.06
N PHE A 318 -20.30 -1.42 -10.40
CA PHE A 318 -20.48 -0.17 -11.16
C PHE A 318 -20.91 -0.41 -12.60
N PHE A 319 -20.48 -1.50 -13.22
CA PHE A 319 -20.99 -1.95 -14.51
C PHE A 319 -22.49 -2.21 -14.46
N THR A 320 -22.95 -2.92 -13.42
CA THR A 320 -24.38 -3.22 -13.22
C THR A 320 -25.18 -1.93 -13.02
N VAL A 321 -24.69 -1.00 -12.19
CA VAL A 321 -25.33 0.31 -11.96
C VAL A 321 -25.39 1.12 -13.25
N TYR A 322 -24.32 1.16 -14.04
CA TYR A 322 -24.29 1.85 -15.34
C TYR A 322 -25.36 1.27 -16.27
N CYS A 323 -25.41 -0.06 -16.43
CA CYS A 323 -26.42 -0.73 -17.25
C CYS A 323 -27.84 -0.41 -16.77
N MET A 324 -28.10 -0.42 -15.46
CA MET A 324 -29.40 -0.02 -14.92
C MET A 324 -29.76 1.43 -15.27
N VAL A 325 -28.82 2.37 -15.11
CA VAL A 325 -29.04 3.78 -15.47
C VAL A 325 -29.33 3.92 -16.97
N ALA A 326 -28.57 3.24 -17.82
CA ALA A 326 -28.75 3.26 -19.27
C ALA A 326 -30.11 2.67 -19.69
N LEU A 327 -30.58 1.63 -19.01
CA LEU A 327 -31.91 1.05 -19.24
C LEU A 327 -33.05 1.96 -18.77
N LEU A 328 -32.87 2.66 -17.64
CA LEU A 328 -33.89 3.54 -17.06
C LEU A 328 -33.99 4.89 -17.79
N ARG A 329 -32.87 5.42 -18.25
CA ARG A 329 -32.83 6.63 -19.08
C ARG A 329 -33.11 6.22 -20.52
N LYS A 330 -34.39 6.18 -20.92
CA LYS A 330 -34.79 6.01 -22.34
C LYS A 330 -33.86 6.88 -23.20
N PRO A 331 -33.03 6.29 -24.08
CA PRO A 331 -32.03 7.09 -24.77
C PRO A 331 -32.74 8.10 -25.66
N ALA A 332 -32.29 9.36 -25.61
CA ALA A 332 -32.83 10.44 -26.43
C ALA A 332 -32.67 10.14 -27.94
N THR A 333 -31.73 9.25 -28.27
CA THR A 333 -31.51 8.66 -29.60
C THR A 333 -31.73 7.15 -29.54
N PRO A 334 -32.75 6.61 -30.23
CA PRO A 334 -32.94 5.17 -30.33
C PRO A 334 -31.72 4.52 -31.00
N GLY A 335 -31.04 3.59 -30.30
CA GLY A 335 -30.30 2.53 -31.00
C GLY A 335 -28.78 2.41 -30.78
N ARG A 336 -28.12 3.14 -29.87
CA ARG A 336 -26.70 2.85 -29.58
C ARG A 336 -26.38 2.85 -28.10
N PHE A 337 -26.33 1.65 -27.52
CA PHE A 337 -25.68 1.43 -26.23
C PHE A 337 -24.17 1.53 -26.44
N ASP A 338 -23.52 2.48 -25.76
CA ASP A 338 -22.09 2.66 -25.87
C ASP A 338 -21.36 1.63 -24.99
N TRP A 339 -20.98 0.52 -25.61
CA TRP A 339 -20.23 -0.54 -24.94
C TRP A 339 -18.84 -0.09 -24.46
N VAL A 340 -18.23 0.91 -25.10
CA VAL A 340 -16.92 1.41 -24.70
C VAL A 340 -17.07 2.17 -23.38
N GLU A 341 -18.04 3.07 -23.30
CA GLU A 341 -18.34 3.80 -22.07
C GLU A 341 -18.76 2.85 -20.95
N ALA A 342 -19.63 1.88 -21.25
CA ALA A 342 -20.09 0.88 -20.28
C ALA A 342 -18.96 0.06 -19.68
N LEU A 343 -17.91 -0.26 -20.44
CA LEU A 343 -16.75 -1.02 -19.96
C LEU A 343 -15.69 -0.14 -19.30
N ALA A 344 -15.50 1.09 -19.80
CA ALA A 344 -14.44 1.99 -19.34
C ALA A 344 -14.78 2.69 -18.03
N ILE A 345 -16.02 3.20 -17.86
CA ILE A 345 -16.41 3.93 -16.65
C ILE A 345 -16.25 3.08 -15.38
N PRO A 346 -16.70 1.81 -15.33
CA PRO A 346 -16.53 0.96 -14.15
C PRO A 346 -15.08 0.56 -13.86
N MET A 347 -14.18 0.68 -14.85
CA MET A 347 -12.75 0.40 -14.64
C MET A 347 -12.15 1.37 -13.64
N VAL A 348 -12.61 2.62 -13.62
CA VAL A 348 -12.16 3.66 -12.69
C VAL A 348 -12.39 3.26 -11.23
N PRO A 349 -13.62 3.00 -10.75
CA PRO A 349 -13.83 2.51 -9.40
C PRO A 349 -13.22 1.12 -9.18
N GLY A 350 -13.16 0.25 -10.21
CA GLY A 350 -12.44 -1.02 -10.14
C GLY A 350 -10.96 -0.87 -9.74
N CYS A 351 -10.30 0.20 -10.19
CA CYS A 351 -8.91 0.51 -9.83
C CYS A 351 -8.78 1.37 -8.56
N ILE A 352 -9.67 2.34 -8.36
CA ILE A 352 -9.61 3.29 -7.23
C ILE A 352 -10.08 2.65 -5.93
N CYS A 353 -11.12 1.82 -5.93
CA CYS A 353 -11.68 1.24 -4.70
C CYS A 353 -10.66 0.40 -3.91
N PRO A 354 -9.90 -0.53 -4.52
CA PRO A 354 -8.88 -1.27 -3.78
C PRO A 354 -7.73 -0.36 -3.31
N LEU A 355 -7.42 0.72 -4.04
CA LEU A 355 -6.45 1.73 -3.64
C LEU A 355 -6.91 2.45 -2.36
N VAL A 356 -8.09 3.04 -2.39
CA VAL A 356 -8.66 3.76 -1.22
C VAL A 356 -8.80 2.78 -0.06
N GLY A 357 -9.27 1.56 -0.32
CA GLY A 357 -9.32 0.49 0.67
C GLY A 357 -7.94 0.15 1.26
N TRP A 358 -6.89 0.09 0.44
CA TRP A 358 -5.52 -0.16 0.92
C TRP A 358 -5.03 0.97 1.81
N LEU A 359 -5.19 2.24 1.39
CA LEU A 359 -4.78 3.40 2.18
C LEU A 359 -5.53 3.45 3.52
N TRP A 360 -6.85 3.27 3.49
CA TRP A 360 -7.70 3.28 4.67
C TRP A 360 -7.32 2.16 5.64
N HIS A 361 -7.20 0.93 5.14
CA HIS A 361 -6.78 -0.24 5.91
C HIS A 361 -5.42 -0.07 6.57
N ARG A 362 -4.43 0.38 5.79
CA ARG A 362 -3.07 0.63 6.29
C ARG A 362 -3.04 1.79 7.26
N GLY A 363 -3.85 2.83 7.05
CA GLY A 363 -3.98 3.98 7.93
C GLY A 363 -4.45 3.58 9.31
N ILE A 364 -5.61 2.91 9.38
CA ILE A 364 -6.17 2.42 10.64
C ILE A 364 -5.19 1.44 11.31
N GLY A 365 -4.64 0.51 10.53
CA GLY A 365 -3.68 -0.47 11.02
C GLY A 365 -2.42 0.15 11.63
N ALA A 366 -1.89 1.21 11.01
CA ALA A 366 -0.74 1.93 11.50
C ALA A 366 -1.02 2.75 12.75
N VAL A 367 -2.18 3.42 12.82
CA VAL A 367 -2.61 4.13 14.04
C VAL A 367 -2.72 3.16 15.21
N VAL A 368 -3.37 2.02 15.01
CA VAL A 368 -3.42 0.94 16.01
C VAL A 368 -2.03 0.47 16.38
N ALA A 369 -1.15 0.23 15.41
CA ALA A 369 0.22 -0.21 15.65
C ALA A 369 0.98 0.74 16.57
N LEU A 370 0.87 2.04 16.31
CA LEU A 370 1.51 3.09 17.10
C LEU A 370 0.95 3.14 18.51
N LEU A 371 -0.38 3.12 18.67
CA LEU A 371 -1.02 3.11 19.98
C LEU A 371 -0.62 1.89 20.81
N VAL A 372 -0.56 0.72 20.19
CA VAL A 372 -0.15 -0.52 20.87
C VAL A 372 1.32 -0.45 21.25
N ALA A 373 2.20 -0.09 20.31
CA ALA A 373 3.63 0.02 20.57
C ALA A 373 3.96 1.07 21.64
N TRP A 374 3.09 2.08 21.79
CA TRP A 374 3.18 3.08 22.86
C TRP A 374 2.77 2.52 24.23
N GLN A 375 1.71 1.72 24.29
CA GLN A 375 1.18 1.17 25.55
C GLN A 375 1.95 -0.05 26.06
N ALA A 376 2.43 -0.89 25.16
CA ALA A 376 3.17 -2.10 25.49
C ALA A 376 4.14 -2.45 24.36
N PRO A 377 5.34 -2.99 24.67
CA PRO A 377 6.30 -3.36 23.64
C PRO A 377 5.73 -4.48 22.76
N LEU A 378 5.31 -4.12 21.54
CA LEU A 378 5.09 -5.08 20.45
C LEU A 378 6.43 -5.73 20.12
N ARG A 379 6.58 -7.01 20.43
CA ARG A 379 7.86 -7.72 20.27
C ARG A 379 8.31 -7.79 18.81
N ASP A 380 7.37 -8.00 17.89
CA ASP A 380 7.63 -7.94 16.45
C ASP A 380 6.44 -7.33 15.69
N GLY A 381 6.70 -6.27 14.92
CA GLY A 381 5.71 -5.67 14.01
C GLY A 381 5.21 -6.65 12.94
N ARG A 382 5.97 -7.71 12.60
CA ARG A 382 5.53 -8.74 11.63
C ARG A 382 4.24 -9.42 12.03
N TRP A 383 4.01 -9.66 13.33
CA TRP A 383 2.77 -10.29 13.79
C TRP A 383 1.59 -9.38 13.52
N LEU A 384 1.76 -8.08 13.77
CA LEU A 384 0.75 -7.09 13.43
C LEU A 384 0.58 -6.97 11.91
N LEU A 385 1.65 -6.99 11.12
CA LEU A 385 1.54 -7.00 9.66
C LEU A 385 0.77 -8.22 9.15
N LYS A 386 1.01 -9.41 9.71
CA LYS A 386 0.26 -10.63 9.38
C LYS A 386 -1.22 -10.46 9.68
N LEU A 387 -1.52 -9.95 10.88
CA LEU A 387 -2.87 -9.65 11.32
C LEU A 387 -3.56 -8.66 10.38
N LEU A 388 -2.89 -7.55 10.03
CA LEU A 388 -3.37 -6.57 9.06
C LEU A 388 -3.69 -7.23 7.71
N ASN A 389 -2.81 -8.10 7.21
CA ASN A 389 -3.07 -8.76 5.93
C ASN A 389 -4.39 -9.56 5.96
N TYR A 390 -4.71 -10.25 7.05
CA TYR A 390 -5.97 -10.97 7.20
C TYR A 390 -7.17 -10.10 7.52
N GLU A 391 -7.01 -9.05 8.34
CA GLU A 391 -8.07 -8.08 8.65
C GLU A 391 -8.50 -7.27 7.41
N SER A 392 -7.76 -7.33 6.30
CA SER A 392 -8.20 -6.76 5.03
C SER A 392 -9.56 -7.30 4.56
N CYS A 393 -10.01 -8.46 5.03
CA CYS A 393 -11.37 -8.96 4.78
C CYS A 393 -12.47 -8.00 5.26
N PHE A 394 -12.22 -7.21 6.31
CA PHE A 394 -13.19 -6.23 6.81
C PHE A 394 -13.41 -5.05 5.84
N LEU A 395 -12.53 -4.86 4.85
CA LEU A 395 -12.77 -3.93 3.75
C LEU A 395 -14.02 -4.29 2.95
N LEU A 396 -14.40 -5.56 2.88
CA LEU A 396 -15.61 -5.96 2.17
C LEU A 396 -16.86 -5.27 2.75
N ALA A 397 -16.92 -5.08 4.08
CA ALA A 397 -18.02 -4.36 4.72
C ALA A 397 -18.03 -2.88 4.33
N HIS A 398 -16.86 -2.22 4.29
CA HIS A 398 -16.74 -0.84 3.82
C HIS A 398 -17.12 -0.70 2.35
N CYS A 399 -16.63 -1.59 1.48
CA CYS A 399 -16.93 -1.57 0.06
C CYS A 399 -18.42 -1.82 -0.19
N ALA A 400 -19.04 -2.77 0.51
CA ALA A 400 -20.47 -3.05 0.40
C ALA A 400 -21.32 -1.84 0.87
N PHE A 401 -20.98 -1.24 2.02
CA PHE A 401 -21.66 -0.04 2.52
C PHE A 401 -21.59 1.12 1.53
N ASN A 402 -20.37 1.49 1.11
CA ASN A 402 -20.16 2.62 0.20
C ASN A 402 -20.74 2.35 -1.19
N GLY A 403 -20.60 1.14 -1.72
CA GLY A 403 -21.19 0.75 -3.01
C GLY A 403 -22.72 0.83 -2.99
N SER A 404 -23.35 0.35 -1.92
CA SER A 404 -24.80 0.45 -1.74
C SER A 404 -25.26 1.91 -1.66
N LEU A 405 -24.57 2.73 -0.86
CA LEU A 405 -24.93 4.13 -0.66
C LEU A 405 -24.74 4.96 -1.95
N LEU A 406 -23.63 4.75 -2.67
CA LEU A 406 -23.40 5.36 -3.97
C LEU A 406 -24.47 4.95 -4.99
N THR A 407 -24.92 3.69 -4.96
CA THR A 407 -26.02 3.23 -5.81
C THR A 407 -27.31 3.99 -5.52
N VAL A 408 -27.64 4.19 -4.24
CA VAL A 408 -28.78 5.01 -3.83
C VAL A 408 -28.63 6.45 -4.34
N PHE A 409 -27.44 7.05 -4.28
CA PHE A 409 -27.24 8.41 -4.79
C PHE A 409 -27.35 8.50 -6.31
N ILE A 410 -26.82 7.52 -7.04
CA ILE A 410 -26.89 7.49 -8.50
C ILE A 410 -28.34 7.31 -8.98
N LEU A 411 -29.08 6.40 -8.36
CA LEU A 411 -30.43 6.03 -8.81
C LEU A 411 -31.55 6.88 -8.20
N ALA A 412 -31.34 7.38 -6.98
CA ALA A 412 -32.41 7.95 -6.16
C ALA A 412 -31.98 9.19 -5.34
N SER A 413 -30.93 9.94 -5.75
CA SER A 413 -30.47 11.13 -5.01
C SER A 413 -31.58 12.13 -4.68
N LYS A 414 -32.45 12.45 -5.64
CA LYS A 414 -33.56 13.41 -5.42
C LYS A 414 -34.56 12.90 -4.39
N GLN A 415 -34.94 11.63 -4.49
CA GLN A 415 -35.90 10.99 -3.58
C GLN A 415 -35.29 10.87 -2.18
N PHE A 416 -34.02 10.51 -2.10
CA PHE A 416 -33.29 10.41 -0.85
C PHE A 416 -33.17 11.78 -0.14
N GLU A 417 -32.79 12.85 -0.86
CA GLU A 417 -32.71 14.19 -0.28
C GLU A 417 -34.09 14.73 0.12
N ALA A 418 -35.14 14.44 -0.67
CA ALA A 418 -36.52 14.80 -0.31
C ALA A 418 -36.99 14.08 0.97
N PHE A 419 -36.69 12.78 1.09
CA PHE A 419 -36.97 12.00 2.29
C PHE A 419 -36.24 12.57 3.50
N MET A 420 -34.93 12.84 3.38
CA MET A 420 -34.15 13.39 4.49
C MET A 420 -34.62 14.78 4.90
N HIS A 421 -35.02 15.62 3.94
CA HIS A 421 -35.65 16.91 4.24
C HIS A 421 -36.97 16.76 4.98
N ALA A 422 -37.81 15.79 4.61
CA ALA A 422 -39.07 15.52 5.30
C ALA A 422 -38.86 15.02 6.74
N VAL A 423 -37.85 14.19 6.98
CA VAL A 423 -37.55 13.63 8.32
C VAL A 423 -36.88 14.66 9.22
N THR A 424 -35.94 15.45 8.70
CA THR A 424 -35.07 16.32 9.51
C THR A 424 -35.48 17.79 9.49
N GLY A 425 -36.34 18.20 8.56
CA GLY A 425 -36.68 19.61 8.31
C GLY A 425 -35.53 20.42 7.69
N MET A 426 -34.40 19.79 7.35
CA MET A 426 -33.21 20.45 6.82
C MET A 426 -32.78 19.83 5.50
N ARG A 427 -32.23 20.64 4.57
CA ARG A 427 -31.65 20.14 3.30
C ARG A 427 -30.25 19.53 3.47
N GLY A 428 -29.61 19.74 4.61
CA GLY A 428 -28.26 19.28 4.91
C GLY A 428 -27.70 19.96 6.15
N ILE A 429 -26.49 19.58 6.58
CA ILE A 429 -25.79 20.17 7.73
C ILE A 429 -24.70 21.10 7.21
N GLY A 430 -24.81 22.41 7.46
CA GLY A 430 -23.82 23.39 7.02
C GLY A 430 -23.63 23.44 5.48
N GLY A 431 -24.70 23.16 4.72
CA GLY A 431 -24.65 23.09 3.26
C GLY A 431 -24.14 21.75 2.69
N VAL A 432 -23.74 20.80 3.54
CA VAL A 432 -23.35 19.45 3.12
C VAL A 432 -24.60 18.59 2.91
N PRO A 433 -24.80 17.98 1.72
CA PRO A 433 -25.94 17.10 1.44
C PRO A 433 -26.01 15.93 2.42
N TRP A 434 -27.23 15.50 2.76
CA TRP A 434 -27.42 14.40 3.71
C TRP A 434 -26.74 13.12 3.28
N GLY A 435 -26.66 12.87 1.96
CA GLY A 435 -25.98 11.69 1.45
C GLY A 435 -24.51 11.62 1.88
N VAL A 436 -23.81 12.74 1.76
CA VAL A 436 -22.40 12.85 2.18
C VAL A 436 -22.27 12.71 3.69
N VAL A 437 -23.18 13.32 4.46
CA VAL A 437 -23.19 13.18 5.93
C VAL A 437 -23.36 11.73 6.37
N ILE A 438 -24.33 11.00 5.83
CA ILE A 438 -24.54 9.58 6.15
C ILE A 438 -23.34 8.74 5.73
N MET A 439 -22.76 9.02 4.56
CA MET A 439 -21.55 8.33 4.11
C MET A 439 -20.40 8.52 5.11
N LEU A 440 -20.16 9.74 5.56
CA LEU A 440 -19.11 10.04 6.53
C LEU A 440 -19.37 9.37 7.87
N LEU A 441 -20.58 9.50 8.43
CA LEU A 441 -20.95 8.89 9.70
C LEU A 441 -20.88 7.37 9.64
N GLY A 442 -21.34 6.74 8.56
CA GLY A 442 -21.25 5.30 8.36
C GLY A 442 -19.81 4.81 8.25
N ASN A 443 -18.95 5.52 7.51
CA ASN A 443 -17.51 5.18 7.44
C ASN A 443 -16.81 5.39 8.80
N LEU A 444 -17.17 6.42 9.57
CA LEU A 444 -16.67 6.62 10.93
C LEU A 444 -17.09 5.48 11.86
N ALA A 445 -18.36 5.06 11.80
CA ALA A 445 -18.88 3.94 12.58
C ALA A 445 -18.17 2.62 12.22
N LEU A 446 -18.00 2.33 10.93
CA LEU A 446 -17.25 1.18 10.46
C LEU A 446 -15.77 1.24 10.88
N GLY A 447 -15.16 2.41 10.81
CA GLY A 447 -13.80 2.66 11.32
C GLY A 447 -13.68 2.38 12.82
N ALA A 448 -14.65 2.83 13.63
CA ALA A 448 -14.68 2.56 15.07
C ALA A 448 -14.83 1.07 15.38
N VAL A 449 -15.73 0.37 14.67
CA VAL A 449 -15.85 -1.10 14.75
C VAL A 449 -14.53 -1.77 14.40
N TRP A 450 -13.83 -1.28 13.38
CA TRP A 450 -12.55 -1.82 12.96
C TRP A 450 -11.45 -1.63 14.02
N VAL A 451 -11.34 -0.43 14.58
CA VAL A 451 -10.40 -0.13 15.69
C VAL A 451 -10.71 -1.02 16.90
N ALA A 452 -11.98 -1.21 17.24
CA ALA A 452 -12.40 -2.11 18.32
C ALA A 452 -12.07 -3.59 18.03
N ARG A 453 -12.17 -4.02 16.76
CA ARG A 453 -11.70 -5.35 16.34
C ARG A 453 -10.19 -5.47 16.55
N TYR A 454 -9.41 -4.50 16.05
CA TYR A 454 -7.95 -4.47 16.25
C TYR A 454 -7.55 -4.55 17.72
N GLY A 455 -8.20 -3.77 18.59
CA GLY A 455 -7.91 -3.81 20.04
C GLY A 455 -8.15 -5.18 20.67
N ARG A 456 -9.13 -5.97 20.18
CA ARG A 456 -9.35 -7.35 20.62
C ARG A 456 -8.30 -8.31 20.05
N THR A 457 -7.97 -8.16 18.78
CA THR A 457 -7.07 -9.11 18.10
C THR A 457 -5.61 -8.91 18.46
N VAL A 458 -5.16 -7.66 18.66
CA VAL A 458 -3.83 -7.35 19.17
C VAL A 458 -3.60 -8.01 20.54
N ARG A 459 -4.58 -7.93 21.44
CA ARG A 459 -4.51 -8.59 22.75
C ARG A 459 -4.36 -10.11 22.62
N ALA A 460 -4.98 -10.71 21.60
CA ALA A 460 -4.87 -12.15 21.34
C ALA A 460 -3.50 -12.57 20.80
N ILE A 461 -2.74 -11.66 20.16
CA ILE A 461 -1.45 -11.98 19.53
C ILE A 461 -0.23 -11.49 20.30
N ARG A 462 -0.41 -10.61 21.30
CA ARG A 462 0.72 -9.93 21.98
C ARG A 462 1.73 -10.88 22.61
N TRP A 463 1.27 -12.05 23.05
CA TRP A 463 2.10 -13.07 23.68
C TRP A 463 2.28 -14.32 22.81
N ASN A 464 2.03 -14.24 21.51
CA ASN A 464 2.10 -15.41 20.64
C ASN A 464 3.56 -15.90 20.47
N ASN A 465 3.81 -17.19 20.68
CA ASN A 465 5.14 -17.79 20.49
C ASN A 465 5.36 -18.42 19.11
N PHE A 466 4.33 -18.57 18.29
CA PHE A 466 4.41 -19.30 17.00
C PHE A 466 4.02 -18.42 15.85
#